data_AF-A0A2E8L6E4-F1
#
_entry.id   AF-A0A2E8L6E4-F1
#
_cell.length_a   1.000
_cell.length_b   1.000
_cell.length_c   1.000
_cell.angle_alpha   90.00
_cell.angle_beta   90.00
_cell.angle_gamma   90.00
#
_symmetry.space_group_name_H-M   'P 1'
#
loop_
_entity.id
_entity.type
_entity.pdbx_description
1 polymer ?
#
loop_
_entity_poly.entity_id
_entity_poly.type
_entity_poly.pdbx_seq_one_letter_code
_entity_poly.pdbx_strand_id
1 'polypeptide(L)' 'MKPLMMALITLGVLTGCSQVQPWERGYLAKQEMAWDSDPMERALNDHIFFSKEASSGGNIAAGGGCGCN' A
#
# COMPACT_ATOMS: atom_id res chain seq x y z
N MET A 1 31.71 -10.67 21.71
CA MET A 1 30.72 -11.66 21.21
C MET A 1 29.34 -11.07 21.00
N LYS A 2 28.75 -10.37 21.98
CA LYS A 2 27.44 -9.68 21.85
C LYS A 2 27.31 -8.69 20.67
N PRO A 3 28.29 -7.80 20.37
CA PRO A 3 28.15 -6.85 19.25
C PRO A 3 28.24 -7.53 17.88
N LEU A 4 29.02 -8.62 17.77
CA LEU A 4 29.12 -9.42 16.56
C LEU A 4 27.79 -10.11 16.24
N MET A 5 27.09 -10.61 17.27
CA MET A 5 25.77 -11.23 17.12
C MET A 5 24.72 -10.23 16.62
N MET A 6 24.71 -9.00 17.15
CA MET A 6 23.80 -7.95 16.68
C MET A 6 24.08 -7.55 15.23
N ALA A 7 25.35 -7.40 14.85
CA ALA A 7 25.73 -7.08 13.48
C ALA A 7 25.32 -8.16 12.47
N LEU A 8 25.37 -9.43 12.86
CA LEU A 8 24.95 -10.54 12.00
C LEU A 8 23.43 -10.57 11.80
N ILE A 9 22.66 -10.25 12.84
CA ILE A 9 21.19 -10.16 12.77
C ILE A 9 20.78 -9.00 11.86
N THR A 10 21.39 -7.83 11.99
CA THR A 10 21.03 -6.68 11.15
C THR A 10 21.33 -6.94 9.68
N LEU A 11 22.47 -7.55 9.35
CA LEU A 11 22.78 -7.96 7.96
C LEU A 11 21.76 -8.97 7.39
N GLY A 12 21.25 -9.89 8.22
CA GLY A 12 20.27 -10.88 7.78
C GLY A 12 18.96 -10.27 7.27
N VAL A 13 18.49 -9.19 7.91
CA VAL A 13 17.21 -8.55 7.57
C VAL A 13 17.24 -7.81 6.23
N LEU A 14 18.43 -7.37 5.77
CA LEU A 14 18.58 -6.63 4.50
C LEU A 14 18.49 -7.53 3.26
N THR A 15 18.52 -8.86 3.39
CA THR A 15 18.55 -9.79 2.25
C THR A 15 17.21 -9.98 1.54
N GLY A 16 16.12 -9.44 2.08
CA GLY A 16 14.77 -9.58 1.51
C GLY A 16 14.42 -8.60 0.38
N CYS A 17 15.25 -7.58 0.14
CA CYS A 17 14.99 -6.62 -0.95
C CYS A 17 15.41 -7.22 -2.30
N SER A 18 14.44 -7.49 -3.17
CA SER A 18 14.67 -7.89 -4.57
C SER A 18 13.99 -6.91 -5.52
N GLN A 19 14.64 -6.62 -6.65
CA GLN A 19 14.06 -5.78 -7.68
C GLN A 19 13.06 -6.61 -8.49
N VAL A 20 11.77 -6.33 -8.31
CA VAL A 20 10.69 -6.96 -9.08
C VAL A 20 10.60 -6.30 -10.46
N GLN A 21 10.62 -7.11 -11.51
CA GLN A 21 10.51 -6.62 -12.88
C GLN A 21 9.06 -6.24 -13.22
N PRO A 22 8.83 -5.24 -14.09
CA PRO A 22 7.48 -4.75 -14.38
C PRO A 22 6.48 -5.82 -14.87
N TRP A 23 6.96 -6.86 -15.56
CA TRP A 23 6.15 -7.96 -16.11
C TRP A 23 5.83 -9.07 -15.08
N GLU A 24 6.55 -9.14 -13.96
CA GLU A 24 6.27 -10.11 -12.88
C GLU A 24 5.02 -9.74 -12.07
N ARG A 25 4.54 -8.50 -12.19
CA ARG A 25 3.30 -8.03 -11.57
C ARG A 25 2.09 -8.88 -11.92
N GLY A 26 2.03 -9.46 -13.12
CA GLY A 26 0.92 -10.35 -13.49
C GLY A 26 0.81 -11.61 -12.62
N TYR A 27 1.93 -12.08 -12.05
CA TYR A 27 1.97 -13.23 -11.14
C TYR A 27 1.84 -12.83 -9.67
N LEU A 28 2.35 -11.65 -9.32
CA LEU A 28 2.45 -11.16 -7.93
C LEU A 28 1.28 -10.26 -7.49
N ALA A 29 0.43 -9.80 -8.41
CA ALA A 29 -0.73 -8.95 -8.14
C ALA A 29 -2.02 -9.58 -8.68
N LYS A 30 -2.34 -10.78 -8.18
CA LYS A 30 -3.60 -11.45 -8.54
C LYS A 30 -4.80 -10.66 -8.00
N GLN A 31 -5.96 -10.80 -8.64
CA GLN A 31 -7.16 -10.04 -8.26
C GLN A 31 -7.61 -10.36 -6.84
N GLU A 32 -7.49 -11.63 -6.42
CA GLU A 32 -7.80 -12.09 -5.06
C GLU A 32 -6.82 -11.57 -3.99
N MET A 33 -5.69 -10.99 -4.38
CA MET A 33 -4.73 -10.35 -3.47
C MET A 33 -4.96 -8.84 -3.37
N ALA A 34 -5.97 -8.29 -4.07
CA ALA A 34 -6.32 -6.89 -3.93
C ALA A 34 -6.77 -6.59 -2.49
N TRP A 35 -6.36 -5.42 -1.97
CA TRP A 35 -6.77 -4.94 -0.65
C TRP A 35 -8.28 -4.80 -0.49
N ASP A 36 -8.99 -4.72 -1.60
CA ASP A 36 -10.43 -4.57 -1.67
C ASP A 36 -10.95 -5.54 -2.71
N SER A 37 -11.87 -6.38 -2.27
CA SER A 37 -12.43 -7.47 -3.05
C SER A 37 -13.51 -6.99 -4.01
N ASP A 38 -14.11 -5.82 -3.78
CA ASP A 38 -15.18 -5.27 -4.61
C ASP A 38 -14.86 -3.83 -5.07
N PRO A 39 -14.39 -3.66 -6.32
CA PRO A 39 -14.05 -2.33 -6.82
C PRO A 39 -15.27 -1.40 -6.97
N MET A 40 -16.48 -1.94 -7.08
CA MET A 40 -17.69 -1.14 -7.23
C MET A 40 -18.17 -0.62 -5.88
N GLU A 41 -18.11 -1.45 -4.84
CA GLU A 41 -18.34 -1.01 -3.47
C GLU A 41 -17.32 0.08 -3.07
N ARG A 42 -16.04 -0.13 -3.39
CA ARG A 42 -15.00 0.88 -3.17
C ARG A 42 -15.34 2.22 -3.81
N ALA A 43 -15.68 2.19 -5.10
CA ALA A 43 -15.99 3.41 -5.86
C ALA A 43 -17.20 4.15 -5.27
N LEU A 44 -18.22 3.42 -4.82
CA LEU A 44 -19.37 4.00 -4.14
C LEU A 44 -18.97 4.67 -2.82
N ASN A 45 -18.18 3.97 -1.99
CA ASN A 45 -17.71 4.50 -0.71
C ASN A 45 -16.83 5.74 -0.89
N ASP A 46 -15.94 5.74 -1.87
CA ASP A 46 -15.12 6.90 -2.23
C ASP A 46 -16.01 8.09 -2.65
N HIS A 47 -17.03 7.85 -3.47
CA HIS A 47 -17.99 8.90 -3.86
C HIS A 47 -18.72 9.50 -2.66
N ILE A 48 -19.19 8.66 -1.74
CA ILE A 48 -19.85 9.11 -0.51
C ILE A 48 -18.87 9.92 0.34
N PHE A 49 -17.66 9.42 0.52
CA PHE A 49 -16.60 10.07 1.29
C PHE A 49 -16.24 11.44 0.70
N PHE A 50 -16.00 11.52 -0.61
CA PHE A 50 -15.70 12.80 -1.26
C PHE A 50 -16.86 13.80 -1.16
N SER A 51 -18.11 13.31 -1.15
CA SER A 51 -19.28 14.19 -1.05
C SER A 51 -19.50 14.74 0.37
N LYS A 52 -19.03 14.04 1.40
CA LYS A 52 -19.36 14.36 2.80
C LYS A 52 -18.16 14.79 3.63
N GLU A 53 -16.98 14.24 3.35
CA GLU A 53 -15.85 14.19 4.27
C GLU A 53 -14.49 14.40 3.58
N ALA A 54 -14.47 14.87 2.32
CA ALA A 54 -13.23 15.06 1.54
C ALA A 54 -12.16 15.93 2.23
N SER A 55 -12.57 16.89 3.05
CA SER A 55 -11.67 17.76 3.81
C SER A 55 -10.99 17.05 4.99
N SER A 56 -11.50 15.89 5.43
CA SER A 56 -10.93 15.09 6.52
C SER A 56 -9.71 14.26 6.08
N GLY A 57 -9.50 14.12 4.76
CA GLY A 57 -8.46 13.28 4.17
C GLY A 57 -8.83 11.82 4.02
N GLY A 58 -8.37 11.18 2.93
CA GLY A 58 -8.79 9.84 2.53
C GLY A 58 -7.64 8.86 2.30
N ASN A 59 -7.99 7.62 1.91
CA ASN A 59 -7.05 6.50 1.74
C ASN A 59 -6.22 6.54 0.44
N ILE A 60 -6.17 7.69 -0.25
CA ILE A 60 -5.47 7.83 -1.53
C ILE A 60 -4.12 8.52 -1.31
N ALA A 61 -3.06 7.93 -1.86
CA ALA A 61 -1.68 8.42 -1.71
C ALA A 61 -1.43 9.83 -2.30
N ALA A 62 -2.38 10.37 -3.05
CA ALA A 62 -2.35 11.70 -3.63
C ALA A 62 -3.65 12.44 -3.29
N GLY A 63 -3.60 13.28 -2.26
CA GLY A 63 -4.65 14.24 -1.95
C GLY A 63 -5.61 13.79 -0.86
N GLY A 64 -5.83 14.67 0.12
CA GLY A 64 -6.89 14.49 1.09
C GLY A 64 -6.68 15.34 2.31
N GLY A 65 -7.30 16.52 2.33
CA GLY A 65 -7.27 17.41 3.48
C GLY A 65 -7.79 18.81 3.21
N CYS A 66 -7.91 19.22 1.94
CA CYS A 66 -8.51 20.50 1.56
C CYS A 66 -9.92 20.40 0.95
N GLY A 67 -10.40 19.18 0.68
CA GLY A 67 -11.74 18.95 0.12
C GLY A 67 -11.89 19.17 -1.39
N CYS A 68 -10.82 19.55 -2.10
CA CYS A 68 -10.82 19.66 -3.56
C CYS A 68 -10.40 18.32 -4.19
N ASN A 69 -11.29 17.69 -4.97
CA ASN A 69 -10.98 16.55 -5.83
C ASN A 69 -10.43 17.07 -7.17
#